data_AF-A0A960NWD5-F1
#
_entry.id   AF-A0A960NWD5-F1
#
_cell.length_a   1.000
_cell.length_b   1.000
_cell.length_c   1.000
_cell.angle_alpha   90.00
_cell.angle_beta   90.00
_cell.angle_gamma   90.00
#
_symmetry.space_group_name_H-M   'P 1'
#
loop_
_entity.id
_entity.type
_entity.pdbx_description
1 polymer ?
#
loop_
_entity_poly.entity_id
_entity_poly.type
_entity_poly.pdbx_seq_one_letter_code
_entity_poly.pdbx_strand_id
1 'polypeptide(L)'
;MADIDEETLTNLTKLCRINCKDEERAKLLKNLRSVLKYFDQMKEVDTTDVPPCNHVSGEIRSNLREDIADQNLDRKTFLDNSPSHVGGMIRVPTVIKF
;
A
#
# COMPACT_ATOMS: atom_id res chain seq x y z
N MET A 1 -12.65 17.20 -12.58
CA MET A 1 -11.67 16.13 -12.24
C MET A 1 -11.26 16.36 -10.80
N ALA A 2 -11.04 15.30 -10.01
CA ALA A 2 -11.01 15.38 -8.55
C ALA A 2 -10.05 16.47 -8.03
N ASP A 3 -10.62 17.62 -7.66
CA ASP A 3 -9.91 18.63 -6.89
C ASP A 3 -9.67 18.03 -5.52
N ILE A 4 -8.44 17.57 -5.28
CA ILE A 4 -8.06 17.08 -3.95
C ILE A 4 -7.97 18.29 -3.04
N ASP A 5 -8.73 18.24 -1.96
CA ASP A 5 -8.71 19.18 -0.84
C ASP A 5 -7.89 18.61 0.35
N GLU A 6 -7.73 19.43 1.38
CA GLU A 6 -6.97 19.05 2.58
C GLU A 6 -7.65 17.92 3.37
N GLU A 7 -8.98 17.84 3.30
CA GLU A 7 -9.74 16.76 3.94
C GLU A 7 -9.43 15.42 3.28
N THR A 8 -9.46 15.36 1.94
CA THR A 8 -9.08 14.19 1.16
C THR A 8 -7.64 13.78 1.43
N LEU A 9 -6.71 14.74 1.54
CA LEU A 9 -5.32 14.45 1.90
C LEU A 9 -5.21 13.86 3.32
N THR A 10 -5.97 14.37 4.28
CA THR A 10 -6.01 13.85 5.65
C THR A 10 -6.57 12.43 5.70
N ASN A 11 -7.59 12.13 4.89
CA ASN A 11 -8.14 10.78 4.77
C ASN A 11 -7.13 9.81 4.14
N LEU A 12 -6.45 10.22 3.06
CA LEU A 12 -5.41 9.44 2.40
C LEU A 12 -4.23 9.12 3.32
N THR A 13 -3.68 10.12 4.02
CA THR A 13 -2.56 9.93 4.95
C THR A 13 -2.92 8.96 6.08
N LYS A 14 -4.15 9.02 6.59
CA LYS A 14 -4.67 8.08 7.59
C LYS A 14 -4.78 6.64 7.06
N LEU A 15 -5.21 6.46 5.80
CA LEU A 15 -5.30 5.15 5.14
C LEU A 15 -3.90 4.55 4.90
N CYS A 16 -2.95 5.36 4.45
CA CYS A 16 -1.58 4.94 4.17
C CYS A 16 -0.70 4.82 5.43
N ARG A 17 -1.21 5.17 6.62
CA ARG A 17 -0.43 5.24 7.88
C ARG A 17 0.78 6.17 7.82
N ILE A 18 0.66 7.25 7.05
CA ILE A 18 1.70 8.27 6.91
C ILE A 18 1.37 9.44 7.84
N ASN A 19 2.31 9.80 8.72
CA ASN A 19 2.19 11.00 9.52
C ASN A 19 2.86 12.17 8.78
N CYS A 20 2.06 13.12 8.29
CA CYS A 20 2.56 14.33 7.63
C CYS A 20 2.54 15.52 8.59
N LYS A 21 3.66 16.23 8.67
CA LYS A 21 3.72 17.52 9.38
C LYS A 21 2.94 18.57 8.61
N ASP A 22 2.37 19.56 9.31
CA ASP A 22 1.54 20.58 8.68
C ASP A 22 2.30 21.41 7.63
N GLU A 23 3.59 21.65 7.87
CA GLU A 23 4.51 22.31 6.92
C GLU A 23 4.67 21.53 5.59
N GLU A 24 4.55 20.20 5.64
CA GLU A 24 4.72 19.33 4.47
C GLU A 24 3.42 19.14 3.70
N ARG A 25 2.26 19.35 4.35
CA ARG A 25 0.93 19.14 3.76
C ARG A 25 0.71 20.01 2.53
N ALA A 26 1.03 21.30 2.59
CA ALA A 26 0.82 22.23 1.48
C ALA A 26 1.65 21.83 0.25
N LYS A 27 2.90 21.41 0.46
CA LYS A 27 3.78 20.92 -0.60
C LYS A 27 3.27 19.60 -1.18
N LEU A 28 2.85 18.68 -0.32
CA LEU A 28 2.32 17.38 -0.72
C LEU A 28 1.05 17.53 -1.56
N LEU A 29 0.13 18.41 -1.15
CA LEU A 29 -1.10 18.71 -1.87
C LEU A 29 -0.80 19.27 -3.27
N LYS A 30 0.13 20.23 -3.37
CA LYS A 30 0.56 20.80 -4.66
C LYS A 30 1.15 19.72 -5.57
N ASN A 31 2.02 18.87 -5.05
CA ASN A 31 2.65 17.80 -5.82
C ASN A 31 1.62 16.77 -6.30
N LEU A 32 0.71 16.35 -5.43
CA LEU A 32 -0.34 15.39 -5.76
C LEU A 32 -1.26 15.92 -6.86
N ARG A 33 -1.66 17.19 -6.78
CA ARG A 33 -2.43 17.87 -7.84
C ARG A 33 -1.69 17.88 -9.18
N SER A 34 -0.38 18.13 -9.16
CA SER A 34 0.44 18.10 -10.37
C SER A 34 0.52 16.71 -11.00
N VAL A 35 0.65 15.67 -10.17
CA VAL A 35 0.70 14.28 -10.63
C VAL A 35 -0.64 13.85 -11.22
N LEU A 36 -1.76 14.19 -10.57
CA LEU A 36 -3.09 13.90 -11.10
C LEU A 36 -3.33 14.60 -12.43
N LYS A 37 -2.99 15.89 -12.53
CA LYS A 37 -3.09 16.64 -13.78
C LYS A 37 -2.27 15.99 -14.92
N TYR A 38 -1.13 15.39 -14.59
CA TYR A 38 -0.35 14.64 -15.58
C TYR A 38 -1.08 13.37 -16.04
N PHE A 39 -1.73 12.64 -15.12
CA PHE A 39 -2.56 11.48 -15.46
C PHE A 39 -3.78 11.82 -16.31
N ASP A 40 -4.28 13.08 -16.28
CA ASP A 40 -5.38 13.52 -17.16
C ASP A 40 -5.08 13.29 -18.64
N GLN A 41 -3.80 13.34 -19.05
CA GLN A 41 -3.36 13.09 -20.43
C GLN A 41 -3.73 11.67 -20.91
N MET A 42 -3.83 10.69 -20.00
CA MET A 42 -4.20 9.32 -20.36
C MET A 42 -5.66 9.21 -20.86
N LYS A 43 -6.51 10.23 -20.60
CA LYS A 43 -7.90 10.25 -21.07
C LYS A 43 -8.04 10.54 -22.56
N GLU A 44 -6.99 11.04 -23.20
CA GLU A 44 -6.99 11.32 -24.64
C GLU A 44 -6.95 10.02 -25.47
N VAL A 45 -6.59 8.90 -24.84
CA VAL A 45 -6.49 7.59 -25.49
C VAL A 45 -7.79 6.82 -25.26
N ASP A 46 -8.45 6.42 -26.36
CA ASP A 46 -9.63 5.55 -26.30
C ASP A 46 -9.23 4.13 -25.89
N THR A 47 -9.89 3.63 -24.84
CA THR A 47 -9.68 2.28 -24.27
C THR A 47 -10.97 1.47 -24.19
N THR A 48 -12.05 1.88 -24.87
CA THR A 48 -13.40 1.28 -24.76
C THR A 48 -13.41 -0.24 -25.00
N ASP A 49 -12.65 -0.70 -25.99
CA ASP A 49 -12.57 -2.12 -26.36
C ASP A 49 -11.25 -2.80 -25.97
N VAL A 50 -10.44 -2.14 -25.12
CA VAL A 50 -9.15 -2.67 -24.67
C VAL A 50 -9.32 -3.34 -23.31
N PRO A 51 -9.18 -4.68 -23.20
CA PRO A 51 -9.27 -5.35 -21.91
C PRO A 51 -8.10 -4.93 -21.00
N PRO A 52 -8.32 -4.81 -19.68
CA PRO A 52 -7.27 -4.44 -18.74
C PRO A 52 -6.18 -5.51 -18.69
N CYS A 53 -4.92 -5.07 -18.76
CA CYS A 53 -3.76 -5.95 -18.65
C CYS A 53 -3.42 -6.21 -17.17
N ASN A 54 -3.92 -7.32 -16.62
CA ASN A 54 -3.66 -7.70 -15.22
C ASN A 54 -2.30 -8.38 -15.03
N HIS A 55 -1.87 -9.17 -16.01
CA HIS A 55 -0.60 -9.90 -16.01
C HIS A 55 0.01 -9.82 -17.40
N VAL A 56 1.30 -9.49 -17.48
CA VAL A 56 2.03 -9.42 -18.75
C VAL A 56 2.28 -10.83 -19.32
N SER A 57 2.43 -11.82 -18.44
CA SER A 57 2.54 -13.23 -18.84
C SER A 57 1.18 -13.72 -19.34
N GLY A 58 1.12 -14.13 -20.61
CA GLY A 58 -0.12 -14.53 -21.29
C GLY A 58 -0.78 -15.80 -20.74
N GLU A 59 -0.08 -16.59 -19.94
CA GLU A 59 -0.64 -17.77 -19.28
C GLU A 59 -0.82 -17.52 -17.80
N ILE A 60 -2.04 -17.13 -17.42
CA ILE A 60 -2.47 -17.15 -16.02
C ILE A 60 -2.86 -18.59 -15.69
N ARG A 61 -1.91 -19.36 -15.19
CA ARG A 61 -2.20 -20.67 -14.60
C ARG A 61 -2.37 -20.50 -13.10
N SER A 62 -3.47 -20.99 -12.54
CA SER A 62 -3.62 -21.14 -11.10
C SER A 62 -2.62 -22.20 -10.62
N ASN A 63 -1.42 -21.75 -10.27
CA ASN A 63 -0.38 -22.61 -9.72
C ASN A 63 -0.79 -22.97 -8.28
N LEU A 64 -1.45 -24.11 -8.14
CA LEU A 64 -1.77 -24.67 -6.83
C LEU A 64 -0.49 -25.21 -6.19
N ARG A 65 -0.33 -24.95 -4.90
CA ARG A 65 0.70 -25.57 -4.07
C ARG A 65 0.14 -26.88 -3.51
N GLU A 66 0.92 -27.95 -3.57
CA GLU A 66 0.60 -29.21 -2.90
C GLU A 66 0.41 -29.02 -1.39
N ASP A 67 -0.53 -29.75 -0.79
CA ASP A 67 -0.81 -29.68 0.65
C ASP A 67 0.19 -30.52 1.46
N ILE A 68 1.47 -30.12 1.38
CA ILE A 68 2.58 -30.74 2.09
C ILE A 68 3.15 -29.71 3.07
N ALA A 69 3.38 -30.13 4.32
CA ALA A 69 4.00 -29.30 5.32
C ALA A 69 5.50 -29.12 5.02
N ASP A 70 5.97 -27.87 5.10
CA ASP A 70 7.37 -27.51 4.92
C ASP A 70 8.01 -27.13 6.26
N GLN A 71 9.34 -27.05 6.30
CA GLN A 71 10.08 -26.64 7.49
C GLN A 71 9.78 -25.17 7.82
N ASN A 72 9.23 -24.93 9.01
CA ASN A 72 9.01 -23.58 9.51
C ASN A 72 10.34 -22.88 9.83
N LEU A 73 10.37 -21.56 9.66
CA LEU A 73 11.50 -20.73 10.08
C LEU A 73 11.73 -20.86 11.59
N ASP A 74 12.99 -20.99 12.02
CA ASP A 74 13.32 -21.03 13.44
C ASP A 74 12.84 -19.75 14.15
N ARG A 75 12.32 -19.90 15.37
CA ARG A 75 11.73 -18.79 16.13
C ARG A 75 12.74 -17.69 16.39
N LYS A 76 14.02 -18.03 16.61
CA LYS A 76 15.07 -17.02 16.83
C LYS A 76 15.29 -16.22 15.55
N THR A 77 15.49 -16.90 14.43
CA THR A 77 15.69 -16.26 13.12
C THR A 77 14.50 -15.38 12.70
N PHE A 78 13.28 -15.81 13.00
CA PHE A 78 12.08 -14.99 12.76
C PHE A 78 12.08 -13.69 13.56
N LEU A 79 12.51 -13.75 14.82
CA LEU A 79 12.47 -12.61 15.75
C LEU A 79 13.66 -11.66 15.60
N ASP A 80 14.76 -12.08 14.97
CA ASP A 80 15.97 -11.28 14.81
C ASP A 80 15.73 -9.93 14.09
N ASN A 81 14.72 -9.85 13.21
CA ASN A 81 14.33 -8.62 12.51
C ASN A 81 13.23 -7.82 13.22
N SER A 82 12.70 -8.30 14.34
CA SER A 82 11.63 -7.61 15.05
C SER A 82 12.20 -6.40 15.82
N PRO A 83 11.59 -5.21 15.70
CA PRO A 83 11.97 -4.05 16.53
C PRO A 83 11.87 -4.33 18.03
N SER A 84 10.98 -5.25 18.43
CA SER A 84 10.83 -5.63 19.81
C SER A 84 10.14 -6.99 19.98
N HIS A 85 10.64 -7.81 20.90
CA HIS A 85 10.04 -9.11 21.20
C HIS A 85 10.12 -9.46 22.70
N VAL A 86 9.13 -10.19 23.21
CA VAL A 86 9.11 -10.71 24.59
C VAL A 86 8.45 -12.08 24.60
N GLY A 87 9.01 -13.05 25.32
CA GLY A 87 8.40 -14.37 25.48
C GLY A 87 8.19 -15.14 24.17
N GLY A 88 9.02 -14.88 23.15
CA GLY A 88 8.86 -15.48 21.81
C GLY A 88 7.79 -14.84 20.92
N MET A 89 7.27 -13.66 21.29
CA MET A 89 6.26 -12.92 20.54
C MET A 89 6.77 -11.53 20.14
N ILE A 90 6.25 -10.98 19.04
CA ILE A 90 6.50 -9.58 18.65
C ILE A 90 5.72 -8.67 19.60
N ARG A 91 6.40 -7.69 20.19
CA ARG A 91 5.79 -6.73 21.11
C ARG A 91 5.32 -5.50 20.32
N VAL A 92 4.02 -5.21 20.38
CA VAL A 92 3.39 -4.02 19.78
C VAL A 92 2.60 -3.24 20.82
N PRO A 93 2.33 -1.94 20.61
CA PRO A 93 1.39 -1.19 21.45
C PRO A 93 -0.01 -1.82 21.45
N THR A 94 -0.68 -1.82 22.61
CA THR A 94 -2.02 -2.38 22.77
C THR A 94 -3.03 -1.64 21.87
N VAL A 95 -3.87 -2.39 21.16
CA VAL A 95 -4.81 -1.87 20.15
C VAL A 95 -6.16 -1.43 20.74
N ILE A 96 -6.44 -1.75 22.01
CA ILE A 96 -7.71 -1.43 22.67
C ILE A 96 -7.77 0.09 22.97
N LYS A 97 -8.76 0.76 22.38
CA LYS A 97 -9.18 2.12 22.75
C LYS A 97 -10.51 2.01 23.49
N PHE A 98 -10.56 2.54 24.72
CA PHE A 98 -11.81 2.82 25.43
C PHE A 98 -12.41 4.15 24.96
#